data_AF-A0A6N8GIE5-F1
#
_entry.id   AF-A0A6N8GIE5-F1
#
_cell.length_a   1.000
_cell.length_b   1.000
_cell.length_c   1.000
_cell.angle_alpha   90.00
_cell.angle_beta   90.00
_cell.angle_gamma   90.00
#
_symmetry.space_group_name_H-M   'P 1'
#
loop_
_entity.id
_entity.type
_entity.pdbx_description
1 polymer ?
#
loop_
_entity_poly.entity_id
_entity_poly.type
_entity_poly.pdbx_seq_one_letter_code
_entity_poly.pdbx_strand_id
1 'polypeptide(L)'
;MSTPLKASISVPRSKDLEVNGVKYNRSSSRRNNFEMFAWLFMRFSGVVLLVLVFVHLWVNLVSPEGGVEAVDFAFVAGKWASPFWQVFDMLLLWLAMLHGTNGLRVIIDDYAEKDRTRFWLKVFLFTTSAFVILLGTLVIFTFEPCPAGADPALLASFCTAG
;
A
#
# COMPACT_ATOMS: atom_id res chain seq x y z
N MET A 1 -57.26 -38.96 -16.18
CA MET A 1 -56.81 -37.63 -16.63
C MET A 1 -55.75 -37.15 -15.65
N SER A 2 -54.48 -37.23 -16.05
CA SER A 2 -53.35 -36.89 -15.19
C SER A 2 -53.02 -35.41 -15.34
N THR A 3 -53.11 -34.65 -14.26
CA THR A 3 -52.77 -33.23 -14.24
C THR A 3 -51.27 -33.06 -14.53
N PRO A 4 -50.86 -32.22 -15.51
CA PRO A 4 -49.44 -32.04 -15.79
C PRO A 4 -48.76 -31.29 -14.63
N LEU A 5 -47.63 -31.84 -14.16
CA LEU A 5 -46.76 -31.18 -13.18
C LEU A 5 -46.20 -29.90 -13.81
N LYS A 6 -46.65 -28.75 -13.30
CA LYS A 6 -46.18 -27.43 -13.70
C LYS A 6 -44.73 -27.27 -13.25
N ALA A 7 -43.79 -27.25 -14.19
CA ALA A 7 -42.39 -26.97 -13.91
C ALA A 7 -42.26 -25.52 -13.36
N SER A 8 -42.03 -25.41 -12.06
CA SER A 8 -41.70 -24.15 -11.39
C SER A 8 -40.23 -23.84 -11.65
N ILE A 9 -39.94 -23.13 -12.74
CA ILE A 9 -38.61 -22.58 -12.98
C ILE A 9 -38.46 -21.36 -12.07
N SER A 10 -37.73 -21.51 -10.96
CA SER A 10 -37.37 -20.39 -10.10
C SER A 10 -36.45 -19.43 -10.86
N VAL A 11 -36.84 -18.16 -10.95
CA VAL A 11 -36.03 -17.12 -11.60
C VAL A 11 -34.69 -17.01 -10.84
N PRO A 12 -33.52 -16.93 -11.51
CA PRO A 12 -32.20 -16.89 -10.86
C PRO A 12 -31.97 -15.72 -9.87
N ARG A 13 -32.94 -14.82 -9.72
CA ARG A 13 -32.91 -13.67 -8.82
C ARG A 13 -34.27 -13.38 -8.18
N SER A 14 -35.06 -14.41 -7.84
CA SER A 14 -36.17 -14.16 -6.93
C SER A 14 -35.61 -13.82 -5.54
N LYS A 15 -36.17 -12.79 -4.89
CA LYS A 15 -35.81 -12.42 -3.51
C LYS A 15 -36.52 -13.30 -2.50
N ASP A 16 -36.93 -14.50 -2.91
CA ASP A 16 -37.67 -15.42 -2.09
C ASP A 16 -36.69 -16.02 -1.10
N LEU A 17 -36.83 -15.62 0.17
CA LEU A 17 -36.05 -16.16 1.27
C LEU A 17 -36.63 -17.50 1.76
N GLU A 18 -37.57 -18.07 1.01
CA GLU A 18 -38.30 -19.27 1.36
C GLU A 18 -38.34 -20.20 0.14
N VAL A 19 -37.71 -21.36 0.25
CA VAL A 19 -37.81 -22.44 -0.73
C VAL A 19 -38.35 -23.64 0.05
N ASN A 20 -39.45 -24.21 -0.42
CA ASN A 20 -40.13 -25.35 0.20
C ASN A 20 -40.49 -25.14 1.70
N GLY A 21 -40.92 -23.94 2.10
CA GLY A 21 -41.33 -23.66 3.49
C GLY A 21 -40.17 -23.46 4.48
N VAL A 22 -38.92 -23.55 4.01
CA VAL A 22 -37.73 -23.29 4.83
C VAL A 22 -37.29 -21.84 4.62
N LYS A 23 -37.48 -21.01 5.65
CA LYS A 23 -37.03 -19.62 5.66
C LYS A 23 -35.51 -19.57 5.83
N TYR A 24 -34.78 -19.32 4.75
CA TYR A 24 -33.35 -19.04 4.81
C TYR A 24 -33.16 -17.66 5.41
N ASN A 25 -32.73 -17.63 6.67
CA ASN A 25 -32.15 -16.43 7.24
C ASN A 25 -30.79 -16.22 6.57
N ARG A 26 -30.78 -15.63 5.36
CA ARG A 26 -29.57 -14.95 4.88
C ARG A 26 -29.32 -13.88 5.91
N SER A 27 -28.46 -14.16 6.88
CA SER A 27 -27.91 -13.14 7.74
C SER A 27 -27.42 -12.07 6.78
N SER A 28 -28.07 -10.91 6.82
CA SER A 28 -27.58 -9.74 6.13
C SER A 28 -26.32 -9.37 6.88
N SER A 29 -25.22 -10.10 6.61
CA SER A 29 -23.88 -9.74 7.03
C SER A 29 -23.76 -8.27 6.67
N ARG A 30 -23.64 -7.44 7.70
CA ARG A 30 -23.62 -5.98 7.61
C ARG A 30 -22.68 -5.67 6.45
N ARG A 31 -23.20 -5.14 5.35
CA ARG A 31 -22.44 -4.95 4.12
C ARG A 31 -21.41 -3.86 4.41
N ASN A 32 -20.25 -4.29 4.90
CA ASN A 32 -19.13 -3.44 5.20
C ASN A 32 -18.55 -2.99 3.85
N ASN A 33 -18.60 -1.68 3.57
CA ASN A 33 -18.04 -1.10 2.36
C ASN A 33 -16.50 -1.16 2.31
N PHE A 34 -15.85 -1.73 3.32
CA PHE A 34 -14.39 -1.86 3.41
C PHE A 34 -13.78 -2.54 2.20
N GLU A 35 -14.35 -3.66 1.72
CA GLU A 35 -13.81 -4.33 0.52
C GLU A 35 -13.95 -3.45 -0.73
N MET A 36 -15.00 -2.63 -0.81
CA MET A 36 -15.15 -1.65 -1.89
C MET A 36 -14.12 -0.53 -1.78
N PHE A 37 -13.89 0.02 -0.58
CA PHE A 37 -12.87 1.05 -0.35
C PHE A 37 -11.45 0.52 -0.58
N ALA A 38 -11.14 -0.67 -0.08
CA ALA A 38 -9.86 -1.34 -0.31
C ALA A 38 -9.65 -1.62 -1.81
N TRP A 39 -10.70 -2.04 -2.51
CA TRP A 39 -10.66 -2.21 -3.95
C TRP A 39 -10.35 -0.88 -4.66
N LEU A 40 -11.10 0.19 -4.38
CA LEU A 40 -10.90 1.50 -4.99
C LEU A 40 -9.48 2.03 -4.70
N PHE A 41 -9.04 1.92 -3.44
CA PHE A 41 -7.70 2.31 -3.02
C PHE A 41 -6.62 1.65 -3.88
N MET A 42 -6.66 0.34 -4.09
CA MET A 42 -5.66 -0.36 -4.92
C MET A 42 -5.58 0.18 -6.36
N ARG A 43 -6.71 0.63 -6.94
CA ARG A 43 -6.74 1.13 -8.33
C ARG A 43 -6.16 2.53 -8.39
N PHE A 44 -6.66 3.43 -7.55
CA PHE A 44 -6.20 4.82 -7.53
C PHE A 44 -4.74 4.91 -7.08
N SER A 45 -4.36 4.20 -6.01
CA SER A 45 -2.99 4.22 -5.53
C SER A 45 -2.04 3.57 -6.54
N GLY A 46 -2.45 2.54 -7.28
CA GLY A 46 -1.64 1.94 -8.35
C GLY A 46 -1.30 2.93 -9.46
N VAL A 47 -2.28 3.70 -9.94
CA VAL A 47 -2.06 4.72 -10.97
C VAL A 47 -1.12 5.82 -10.48
N VAL A 48 -1.33 6.31 -9.25
CA VAL A 48 -0.45 7.32 -8.66
C VAL A 48 0.96 6.77 -8.45
N LEU A 49 1.08 5.53 -7.99
CA LEU A 49 2.36 4.87 -7.76
C LEU A 49 3.17 4.67 -9.03
N LEU A 50 2.54 4.47 -10.19
CA LEU A 50 3.29 4.42 -11.45
C LEU A 50 4.12 5.69 -11.61
N VAL A 51 3.49 6.87 -11.51
CA VAL A 51 4.20 8.15 -11.66
C VAL A 51 5.25 8.33 -10.57
N LEU A 52 4.89 8.09 -9.30
CA LEU A 52 5.81 8.28 -8.18
C LEU A 52 7.04 7.36 -8.27
N VAL A 53 6.85 6.08 -8.58
CA VAL A 53 7.95 5.11 -8.71
C VAL A 53 8.83 5.45 -9.91
N PHE A 54 8.25 5.82 -11.06
CA PHE A 54 9.05 6.19 -12.23
C PHE A 54 9.91 7.42 -11.96
N VAL A 55 9.34 8.48 -11.36
CA VAL A 55 10.11 9.67 -10.99
C VAL A 55 11.18 9.33 -9.96
N HIS A 56 10.86 8.50 -8.96
CA HIS A 56 11.82 8.04 -7.97
C HIS A 56 12.98 7.27 -8.62
N LEU A 57 12.71 6.29 -9.48
CA LEU A 57 13.75 5.53 -10.17
C LEU A 57 14.56 6.44 -11.10
N TRP A 58 13.91 7.35 -11.83
CA TRP A 58 14.61 8.26 -12.73
C TRP A 58 15.61 9.15 -11.97
N VAL A 59 15.16 9.81 -10.90
CA VAL A 59 15.99 10.76 -10.15
C VAL A 59 17.15 10.09 -9.41
N ASN A 60 16.94 8.87 -8.90
CA ASN A 60 17.96 8.18 -8.10
C ASN A 60 18.87 7.24 -8.94
N LEU A 61 18.42 6.76 -10.11
CA LEU A 61 19.18 5.79 -10.92
C LEU A 61 19.62 6.31 -12.30
N VAL A 62 18.81 7.16 -12.95
CA VAL A 62 19.04 7.51 -14.37
C VAL A 62 19.62 8.90 -14.55
N SER A 63 19.13 9.91 -13.83
CA SER A 63 19.62 11.28 -13.97
C SER A 63 21.03 11.52 -13.41
N PRO A 64 21.51 10.85 -12.34
CA PRO A 64 22.86 11.08 -11.84
C PRO A 64 23.91 10.45 -12.77
N GLU A 65 24.99 11.19 -13.04
CA GLU A 65 26.17 10.64 -13.72
C GLU A 65 26.83 9.58 -12.81
N GLY A 66 26.90 8.33 -13.25
CA GLY A 66 27.35 7.20 -12.43
C GLY A 66 26.22 6.35 -11.83
N GLY A 67 24.96 6.72 -12.04
CA GLY A 67 23.79 5.93 -11.61
C GLY A 67 23.72 5.76 -10.10
N VAL A 68 23.58 4.52 -9.62
CA VAL A 68 23.43 4.23 -8.18
C VAL A 68 24.65 4.61 -7.35
N GLU A 69 25.85 4.65 -7.95
CA GLU A 69 27.08 5.02 -7.24
C GLU A 69 27.13 6.49 -6.85
N ALA A 70 26.30 7.33 -7.49
CA ALA A 70 26.17 8.75 -7.16
C ALA A 70 25.21 9.02 -5.97
N VAL A 71 24.53 7.98 -5.46
CA VAL A 71 23.57 8.13 -4.34
C VAL A 71 24.32 8.03 -3.01
N ASP A 72 24.79 9.17 -2.52
CA ASP A 72 25.47 9.31 -1.24
C ASP A 72 24.68 10.19 -0.24
N PHE A 73 25.28 10.49 0.90
CA PHE A 73 24.68 11.37 1.91
C PHE A 73 24.41 12.78 1.36
N ALA A 74 25.36 13.35 0.61
CA ALA A 74 25.24 14.71 0.06
C ALA A 74 24.09 14.80 -0.95
N PHE A 75 23.91 13.78 -1.79
CA PHE A 75 22.80 13.68 -2.72
C PHE A 75 21.45 13.65 -1.99
N VAL A 76 21.30 12.77 -0.98
CA VAL A 76 20.07 12.67 -0.18
C VAL A 76 19.81 13.97 0.58
N ALA A 77 20.84 14.56 1.19
CA ALA A 77 20.75 15.81 1.91
C ALA A 77 20.31 16.97 1.01
N GLY A 78 20.87 17.08 -0.20
CA GLY A 78 20.43 18.09 -1.15
C GLY A 78 19.00 17.91 -1.63
N LYS A 79 18.57 16.67 -1.84
CA LYS A 79 17.18 16.38 -2.19
C LYS A 79 16.23 16.75 -1.05
N TRP A 80 16.51 16.29 0.17
CA TRP A 80 15.66 16.53 1.34
C TRP A 80 15.81 17.92 1.97
N ALA A 81 16.73 18.76 1.50
CA ALA A 81 16.72 20.20 1.82
C ALA A 81 15.49 20.93 1.25
N SER A 82 14.84 20.37 0.21
CA SER A 82 13.59 20.92 -0.32
C SER A 82 12.36 20.18 0.23
N PRO A 83 11.34 20.89 0.75
CA PRO A 83 10.14 20.27 1.29
C PRO A 83 9.32 19.53 0.22
N PHE A 84 9.48 19.89 -1.06
CA PHE A 84 8.83 19.18 -2.16
C PHE A 84 9.23 17.70 -2.19
N TRP A 85 10.52 17.41 -2.08
CA TRP A 85 11.01 16.02 -2.14
C TRP A 85 10.69 15.23 -0.88
N GLN A 86 10.65 15.88 0.30
CA GLN A 86 10.19 15.24 1.53
C GLN A 86 8.73 14.76 1.40
N VAL A 87 7.84 15.63 0.90
CA VAL A 87 6.43 15.26 0.68
C VAL A 87 6.31 14.20 -0.42
N PHE A 88 7.08 14.30 -1.50
CA PHE A 88 7.10 13.30 -2.57
C PHE A 88 7.49 11.91 -2.04
N ASP A 89 8.61 11.80 -1.31
CA ASP A 89 9.09 10.52 -0.77
C ASP A 89 8.16 10.02 0.35
N MET A 90 7.54 10.91 1.14
CA MET A 90 6.50 10.54 2.11
C MET A 90 5.27 9.92 1.41
N LEU A 91 4.76 10.56 0.35
CA LEU A 91 3.63 10.04 -0.41
C LEU A 91 3.97 8.68 -1.06
N LEU A 92 5.16 8.55 -1.63
CA LEU A 92 5.63 7.28 -2.19
C LEU A 92 5.71 6.20 -1.12
N LEU A 93 6.32 6.49 0.04
CA LEU A 93 6.42 5.55 1.17
C LEU A 93 5.04 5.07 1.62
N TRP A 94 4.14 6.00 1.93
CA TRP A 94 2.82 5.65 2.44
C TRP A 94 1.98 4.90 1.43
N LEU A 95 1.92 5.38 0.18
CA LEU A 95 1.13 4.72 -0.86
C LEU A 95 1.71 3.35 -1.21
N ALA A 96 3.04 3.21 -1.34
CA ALA A 96 3.67 1.95 -1.71
C ALA A 96 3.49 0.91 -0.61
N MET A 97 3.71 1.30 0.66
CA MET A 97 3.52 0.40 1.79
C MET A 97 2.05 -0.01 1.92
N LEU A 98 1.10 0.93 1.95
CA LEU A 98 -0.32 0.58 2.08
C LEU A 98 -0.85 -0.25 0.91
N HIS A 99 -0.42 0.05 -0.33
CA HIS A 99 -0.77 -0.74 -1.52
C HIS A 99 -0.17 -2.15 -1.44
N GLY A 100 1.12 -2.26 -1.10
CA GLY A 100 1.80 -3.54 -0.92
C GLY A 100 1.21 -4.38 0.20
N THR A 101 0.91 -3.78 1.36
CA THR A 101 0.30 -4.47 2.51
C THR A 101 -1.08 -5.00 2.16
N ASN A 102 -1.92 -4.22 1.48
CA ASN A 102 -3.25 -4.69 1.08
C ASN A 102 -3.18 -5.77 0.00
N GLY A 103 -2.26 -5.67 -0.96
CA GLY A 103 -2.00 -6.71 -1.95
C GLY A 103 -1.53 -8.02 -1.29
N LEU A 104 -0.56 -7.94 -0.38
CA LEU A 104 -0.04 -9.12 0.31
C LEU A 104 -1.06 -9.73 1.27
N ARG A 105 -1.95 -8.93 1.87
CA ARG A 105 -3.09 -9.46 2.65
C ARG A 105 -3.93 -10.40 1.79
N VAL A 106 -4.30 -9.99 0.57
CA VAL A 106 -5.09 -10.82 -0.36
C VAL A 106 -4.34 -12.10 -0.71
N ILE A 107 -3.04 -12.00 -1.03
CA ILE A 107 -2.19 -13.17 -1.29
C ILE A 107 -2.17 -14.13 -0.08
N ILE A 108 -2.01 -13.62 1.14
CA ILE A 108 -2.03 -14.46 2.35
C ILE A 108 -3.40 -15.12 2.53
N ASP A 109 -4.49 -14.41 2.24
CA ASP A 109 -5.84 -14.95 2.33
C ASP A 109 -6.08 -16.06 1.29
N ASP A 110 -5.51 -15.93 0.09
CA ASP A 110 -5.67 -16.88 -1.01
C ASP A 110 -4.75 -18.11 -0.90
N TYR A 111 -3.52 -17.96 -0.38
CA TYR A 111 -2.50 -19.02 -0.39
C TYR A 111 -2.23 -19.68 0.96
N ALA A 112 -2.55 -19.05 2.10
CA ALA A 112 -2.34 -19.69 3.40
C ALA A 112 -3.52 -20.62 3.74
N GLU A 113 -3.32 -21.94 3.61
CA GLU A 113 -4.36 -22.94 3.87
C GLU A 113 -4.73 -23.07 5.36
N LYS A 114 -3.74 -22.97 6.25
CA LYS A 114 -3.92 -23.14 7.71
C LYS A 114 -4.25 -21.80 8.38
N ASP A 115 -5.32 -21.77 9.17
CA ASP A 115 -5.77 -20.56 9.89
C ASP A 115 -4.67 -19.96 10.79
N ARG A 116 -3.93 -20.82 11.51
CA ARG A 116 -2.82 -20.37 12.36
C ARG A 116 -1.72 -19.69 11.55
N THR A 117 -1.35 -20.25 10.40
CA THR A 117 -0.33 -19.67 9.52
C THR A 117 -0.81 -18.33 8.97
N ARG A 118 -2.05 -18.26 8.47
CA ARG A 118 -2.67 -17.03 7.97
C ARG A 118 -2.67 -15.92 9.03
N PHE A 119 -3.02 -16.26 10.27
CA PHE A 119 -3.01 -15.32 11.39
C PHE A 119 -1.60 -14.74 11.63
N TRP A 120 -0.58 -15.58 11.79
CA TRP A 120 0.79 -15.12 12.05
C TRP A 120 1.38 -14.33 10.88
N LEU A 121 1.10 -14.73 9.63
CA LEU A 121 1.53 -14.00 8.45
C LEU A 121 0.92 -12.59 8.41
N LYS A 122 -0.37 -12.43 8.73
CA LYS A 122 -1.01 -11.12 8.82
C LYS A 122 -0.45 -10.27 9.95
N VAL A 123 -0.21 -10.85 11.13
CA VAL A 123 0.40 -10.15 12.26
C VAL A 123 1.78 -9.61 11.87
N PHE A 124 2.62 -10.45 11.25
CA PHE A 124 3.93 -10.04 10.78
C PHE A 124 3.83 -8.94 9.72
N LEU A 125 2.96 -9.12 8.73
CA LEU A 125 2.72 -8.16 7.66
C LEU A 125 2.33 -6.78 8.22
N PHE A 126 1.32 -6.71 9.08
CA PHE A 126 0.85 -5.43 9.63
C PHE A 126 1.88 -4.80 10.57
N THR A 127 2.54 -5.59 11.42
CA THR A 127 3.57 -5.09 12.34
C THR A 127 4.75 -4.50 11.58
N THR A 128 5.30 -5.23 10.61
CA THR A 128 6.43 -4.77 9.81
C THR A 128 6.05 -3.57 8.95
N SER A 129 4.85 -3.56 8.36
CA SER A 129 4.39 -2.42 7.56
C SER A 129 4.24 -1.16 8.40
N ALA A 130 3.63 -1.27 9.59
CA ALA A 130 3.51 -0.14 10.52
C ALA A 130 4.89 0.35 10.98
N PHE A 131 5.80 -0.56 11.31
CA PHE A 131 7.16 -0.22 11.70
C PHE A 131 7.90 0.56 10.60
N VAL A 132 7.87 0.08 9.35
CA VAL A 132 8.53 0.74 8.21
C VAL A 132 7.91 2.11 7.92
N ILE A 133 6.57 2.23 7.94
CA ILE A 133 5.89 3.52 7.74
C ILE A 133 6.30 4.52 8.82
N LEU A 134 6.27 4.12 10.09
CA LEU A 134 6.60 4.99 11.21
C LEU A 134 8.08 5.40 11.20
N LEU A 135 8.98 4.42 11.05
CA LEU A 135 10.42 4.68 10.99
C LEU A 135 10.78 5.56 9.78
N GLY A 136 10.23 5.25 8.59
CA GLY A 136 10.49 6.03 7.39
C GLY A 136 9.94 7.46 7.50
N THR A 137 8.74 7.63 8.05
CA THR A 137 8.16 8.96 8.29
C THR A 137 9.01 9.75 9.30
N LEU A 138 9.47 9.10 10.38
CA LEU A 138 10.38 9.71 11.33
C LEU A 138 11.65 10.19 10.61
N VAL A 139 12.33 9.30 9.88
CA VAL A 139 13.57 9.63 9.17
C VAL A 139 13.40 10.80 8.22
N ILE A 140 12.32 10.85 7.41
CA ILE A 140 12.08 11.96 6.47
C ILE A 140 12.01 13.31 7.18
N PHE A 141 11.35 13.38 8.34
CA PHE A 141 11.12 14.65 9.05
C PHE A 141 12.17 14.98 10.11
N THR A 142 12.98 14.01 10.54
CA THR A 142 14.08 14.23 11.49
C THR A 142 15.45 14.22 10.84
N PHE A 143 15.53 14.05 9.52
CA PHE A 143 16.79 14.13 8.79
C PHE A 143 17.30 15.58 8.78
N GLU A 144 18.53 15.77 9.25
CA GLU A 144 19.21 17.06 9.22
C GLU A 144 20.15 17.09 8.00
N PRO A 145 19.91 17.94 6.99
CA PRO A 145 20.78 18.06 5.82
C PRO A 145 22.17 18.59 6.16
N CYS A 146 22.31 19.41 7.21
CA CYS A 146 23.57 20.03 7.60
C CYS A 146 23.90 19.74 9.09
N PRO A 147 24.25 18.50 9.44
CA PRO A 147 24.52 18.13 10.82
C PRO A 147 25.81 18.80 11.33
N ALA A 148 25.75 19.36 12.54
CA ALA A 148 26.89 20.02 13.17
C ALA A 148 28.03 19.03 13.42
N GLY A 149 29.24 19.36 12.94
CA GLY A 149 30.45 18.55 13.14
C GLY A 149 30.63 17.39 12.15
N ALA A 150 29.85 17.34 11.07
CA ALA A 150 30.06 16.37 10.00
C ALA A 150 31.27 16.71 9.11
N ASP A 151 31.84 15.68 8.48
CA ASP A 151 32.98 15.81 7.56
C ASP A 151 32.60 16.73 6.38
N PRO A 152 33.30 17.86 6.16
CA PRO A 152 33.05 18.76 5.05
C PRO A 152 33.11 18.09 3.67
N ALA A 153 33.82 16.97 3.54
CA ALA A 153 33.90 16.21 2.29
C ALA A 153 32.60 15.46 1.94
N LEU A 154 31.74 15.19 2.92
CA LEU A 154 30.47 14.47 2.75
C LEU A 154 29.25 15.39 2.80
N LEU A 155 29.45 16.67 3.12
CA LEU A 155 28.39 17.65 3.19
C LEU A 155 28.05 18.19 1.80
N ALA A 156 26.77 18.44 1.58
CA ALA A 156 26.34 19.13 0.38
C ALA A 156 26.88 20.57 0.35
N SER A 157 27.18 21.08 -0.83
CA SER A 157 27.84 22.39 -1.01
C SER A 157 27.08 23.59 -0.45
N PHE A 158 25.77 23.47 -0.19
CA PHE A 158 24.99 24.52 0.46
C PHE A 158 25.15 24.55 1.98
N CYS A 159 25.67 23.49 2.61
CA CYS A 159 25.90 23.45 4.06
C CYS A 159 27.15 24.25 4.48
N THR A 160 28.07 24.53 3.56
CA THR A 160 29.33 25.25 3.85
C THR A 160 29.23 26.76 3.59
N ALA A 161 28.09 27.26 3.12
CA ALA A 161 27.88 28.66 2.76
C ALA A 161 27.13 29.50 3.83
N GLY A 162 27.06 29.02 5.08
CA GLY A 162 26.42 29.67 6.21
C GLY A 162 27.38 30.00 7.35
#